data_AF-A0A538NJX5-F1
#
_entry.id   AF-A0A538NJX5-F1
#
_cell.length_a   1.000
_cell.length_b   1.000
_cell.length_c   1.000
_cell.angle_alpha   90.00
_cell.angle_beta   90.00
_cell.angle_gamma   90.00
#
_symmetry.space_group_name_H-M   'P 1'
#
loop_
_entity.id
_entity.type
_entity.pdbx_description
1 polymer ?
#
loop_
_entity_poly.entity_id
_entity_poly.type
_entity_poly.pdbx_seq_one_letter_code
_entity_poly.pdbx_strand_id
1 'polypeptide(L)'
;MICLQTFDPIVASDRKIASIERAIYSLRGQRVMLDSDLAAIYGVTTRRLNEQLRRNRSRFPDDFAFQLTAEESRNLKSQIATSSLRSQFVTSSSHGGKRKLPWVFTEHGALMLASVLNSQIAVQASVRVVRAFVRLREMVTANVQLAAKLEQLERRLDSHDEAIVELFAALKRLLESPEPSRRREIGFHVREKAARYRVHHKSKIRNRNSKIP
;
A
#
# COMPACT_ATOMS: atom_id res chain seq x y z
N MET A 1 -24.32 17.53 -43.16
CA MET A 1 -23.10 18.24 -43.64
C MET A 1 -22.45 18.91 -42.43
N ILE A 2 -21.68 18.17 -41.64
CA ILE A 2 -21.03 18.72 -40.43
C ILE A 2 -19.71 19.30 -40.89
N CYS A 3 -19.59 20.62 -40.81
CA CYS A 3 -18.41 21.39 -41.16
C CYS A 3 -17.20 20.82 -40.40
N LEU A 4 -16.25 20.22 -41.13
CA LEU A 4 -14.92 19.90 -40.66
C LEU A 4 -14.20 21.24 -40.44
N GLN A 5 -14.43 21.85 -39.28
CA GLN A 5 -13.58 22.94 -38.84
C GLN A 5 -12.16 22.38 -38.77
N THR A 6 -11.29 22.96 -39.59
CA THR A 6 -9.85 22.73 -39.60
C THR A 6 -9.35 22.74 -38.17
N PHE A 7 -8.82 21.59 -37.74
CA PHE A 7 -8.11 21.46 -36.48
C PHE A 7 -6.86 22.32 -36.58
N ASP A 8 -6.87 23.52 -36.00
CA ASP A 8 -5.67 24.34 -35.86
C ASP A 8 -4.73 23.68 -34.84
N PRO A 9 -3.55 23.16 -35.26
CA PRO A 9 -2.63 22.45 -34.36
C PRO A 9 -1.82 23.40 -33.46
N ILE A 10 -2.05 24.72 -33.55
CA ILE A 10 -1.20 25.74 -32.95
C ILE A 10 -1.63 26.12 -31.52
N VAL A 11 -2.84 25.76 -31.09
CA VAL A 11 -3.24 25.94 -29.68
C VAL A 11 -2.96 24.66 -28.89
N ALA A 12 -1.68 24.27 -28.89
CA ALA A 12 -1.19 23.16 -28.07
C ALA A 12 -1.38 23.54 -26.58
N SER A 13 -2.01 22.66 -25.81
CA SER A 13 -2.06 22.85 -24.36
C SER A 13 -0.62 22.90 -23.81
N ASP A 14 -0.29 23.87 -22.97
CA ASP A 14 1.03 23.98 -22.30
C ASP A 14 1.37 22.80 -21.36
N ARG A 15 0.46 21.84 -21.20
CA ARG A 15 0.63 20.70 -20.31
C ARG A 15 1.33 19.55 -21.04
N LYS A 16 2.65 19.41 -20.87
CA LYS A 16 3.41 18.24 -21.36
C LYS A 16 3.31 17.07 -20.38
N ILE A 17 2.68 15.98 -20.78
CA ILE A 17 2.59 14.76 -19.97
C ILE A 17 3.79 13.86 -20.27
N ALA A 18 4.70 13.72 -19.30
CA ALA A 18 5.92 12.93 -19.44
C ALA A 18 5.66 11.41 -19.56
N SER A 19 4.56 10.92 -18.97
CA SER A 19 4.07 9.55 -19.14
C SER A 19 2.56 9.52 -18.91
N ILE A 20 1.82 8.87 -19.80
CA ILE A 20 0.34 8.74 -19.73
C ILE A 20 -0.08 8.10 -18.40
N GLU A 21 0.70 7.15 -17.89
CA GLU A 21 0.43 6.45 -16.64
C GLU A 21 0.34 7.40 -15.44
N ARG A 22 1.10 8.50 -15.44
CA ARG A 22 1.08 9.51 -14.36
C ARG A 22 -0.16 10.39 -14.38
N ALA A 23 -0.85 10.44 -15.52
CA ALA A 23 -2.09 11.17 -15.68
C ALA A 23 -3.32 10.30 -15.34
N ILE A 24 -3.12 9.03 -14.96
CA ILE A 24 -4.17 8.12 -14.54
C ILE A 24 -4.26 8.12 -13.02
N TYR A 25 -5.42 8.52 -12.51
CA TYR A 25 -5.74 8.63 -11.09
C TYR A 25 -6.69 7.52 -10.65
N SER A 26 -6.68 7.18 -9.37
CA SER A 26 -7.66 6.28 -8.76
C SER A 26 -8.71 7.10 -8.03
N LEU A 27 -9.96 7.10 -8.51
CA LEU A 27 -11.09 7.78 -7.89
C LEU A 27 -12.31 6.85 -7.88
N ARG A 28 -13.00 6.77 -6.73
CA ARG A 28 -14.19 5.90 -6.55
C ARG A 28 -13.95 4.43 -6.94
N GLY A 29 -12.73 3.91 -6.70
CA GLY A 29 -12.35 2.55 -7.10
C GLY A 29 -12.15 2.34 -8.61
N GLN A 30 -12.25 3.41 -9.41
CA GLN A 30 -12.04 3.38 -10.86
C GLN A 30 -10.76 4.14 -11.23
N ARG A 31 -10.11 3.67 -12.30
CA ARG A 31 -9.01 4.42 -12.93
C ARG A 31 -9.62 5.47 -13.84
N VAL A 32 -9.22 6.73 -13.67
CA VAL A 32 -9.76 7.86 -14.42
C VAL A 32 -8.68 8.86 -14.81
N MET A 33 -8.92 9.62 -15.88
CA MET A 33 -8.09 10.74 -16.32
C MET A 33 -8.88 12.05 -16.30
N LEU A 34 -8.21 13.15 -15.98
CA LEU A 34 -8.82 14.48 -16.01
C LEU A 34 -8.99 14.97 -17.46
N ASP A 35 -10.03 15.79 -17.67
CA ASP A 35 -10.28 16.51 -18.92
C ASP A 35 -9.05 17.25 -19.44
N SER A 36 -8.30 17.87 -18.52
CA SER A 36 -7.08 18.62 -18.78
C SER A 36 -5.91 17.76 -19.22
N ASP A 37 -5.82 16.53 -18.75
CA ASP A 37 -4.79 15.59 -19.18
C ASP A 37 -5.12 14.98 -20.55
N LEU A 38 -6.38 14.59 -20.76
CA LEU A 38 -6.83 14.06 -22.05
C LEU A 38 -6.76 15.12 -23.16
N ALA A 39 -7.11 16.37 -22.85
CA ALA A 39 -6.99 17.47 -23.79
C ALA A 39 -5.54 17.64 -24.26
N ALA A 40 -4.58 17.56 -23.34
CA ALA A 40 -3.16 17.62 -23.65
C ALA A 40 -2.68 16.45 -24.52
N ILE A 41 -3.12 15.24 -24.19
CA ILE A 41 -2.76 14.03 -24.96
C ILE A 41 -3.36 14.07 -26.37
N TYR A 42 -4.57 14.60 -26.52
CA TYR A 42 -5.26 14.69 -27.81
C TYR A 42 -4.90 15.95 -28.61
N GLY A 43 -4.08 16.85 -28.05
CA GLY A 43 -3.67 18.09 -28.71
C GLY A 43 -4.83 19.06 -28.90
N VAL A 44 -5.80 19.07 -27.99
CA VAL A 44 -6.96 19.98 -28.01
C VAL A 44 -7.02 20.82 -26.74
N THR A 45 -7.78 21.91 -26.77
CA THR A 45 -8.04 22.68 -25.54
C THR A 45 -9.07 21.98 -24.68
N THR A 46 -8.94 22.12 -23.35
CA THR A 46 -9.90 21.58 -22.37
C THR A 46 -11.32 22.07 -22.61
N ARG A 47 -11.45 23.34 -23.03
CA ARG A 47 -12.72 23.94 -23.42
C ARG A 47 -13.37 23.20 -24.59
N ARG A 48 -12.61 22.90 -25.66
CA ARG A 48 -13.12 22.19 -26.84
C ARG A 48 -13.48 20.75 -26.52
N LEU A 49 -12.67 20.07 -25.72
CA LEU A 49 -12.95 18.71 -25.26
C LEU A 49 -14.27 18.67 -24.46
N ASN A 50 -14.45 19.57 -23.50
CA ASN A 50 -15.68 19.66 -22.70
C ASN A 50 -16.89 20.13 -23.53
N GLU A 51 -16.68 20.94 -24.56
CA GLU A 51 -17.73 21.30 -25.52
C GLU A 51 -18.21 20.06 -26.31
N GLN A 52 -17.28 19.24 -26.79
CA GLN A 52 -17.60 18.00 -27.52
C GLN A 52 -18.32 16.97 -26.64
N LEU A 53 -17.91 16.83 -25.38
CA LEU A 53 -18.62 16.03 -24.37
C LEU A 53 -20.08 16.48 -24.24
N ARG A 54 -20.31 17.78 -24.05
CA ARG A 54 -21.67 18.34 -23.86
C ARG A 54 -22.55 18.18 -25.09
N ARG A 55 -21.99 18.39 -26.29
CA ARG A 55 -22.72 18.21 -27.56
C ARG A 55 -23.12 16.76 -27.80
N ASN A 56 -22.33 15.81 -27.32
CA ASN A 56 -22.54 14.38 -27.54
C ASN A 56 -22.91 13.63 -26.26
N ARG A 57 -23.57 14.27 -25.29
CA ARG A 57 -23.84 13.70 -23.95
C ARG A 57 -24.58 12.36 -24.00
N SER A 58 -25.39 12.10 -25.03
CA SER A 58 -26.06 10.80 -25.24
C SER A 58 -25.09 9.62 -25.43
N ARG A 59 -23.84 9.88 -25.85
CA ARG A 59 -22.80 8.86 -26.03
C ARG A 59 -21.92 8.64 -24.80
N PHE A 60 -22.11 9.44 -23.75
CA PHE A 60 -21.34 9.35 -22.52
C PHE A 60 -22.27 8.95 -21.38
N PRO A 61 -22.43 7.65 -21.08
CA PRO A 61 -23.00 7.21 -19.82
C PRO A 61 -22.20 7.72 -18.62
N ASP A 62 -22.77 7.66 -17.43
CA ASP A 62 -22.12 8.16 -16.21
C ASP A 62 -20.86 7.34 -15.83
N ASP A 63 -20.76 6.09 -16.29
CA ASP A 63 -19.57 5.24 -16.15
C ASP A 63 -18.42 5.64 -17.10
N PHE A 64 -18.69 6.47 -18.12
CA PHE A 64 -17.70 6.87 -19.11
C PHE A 64 -17.08 8.21 -18.73
N ALA A 65 -17.92 9.13 -18.26
CA ALA A 65 -17.48 10.44 -17.83
C ALA A 65 -18.39 10.98 -16.73
N PHE A 66 -17.78 11.54 -15.69
CA PHE A 66 -18.50 12.21 -14.60
C PHE A 66 -17.74 13.44 -14.14
N GLN A 67 -18.44 14.34 -13.45
CA GLN A 67 -17.84 15.55 -12.90
C GLN A 67 -17.40 15.30 -11.45
N LEU A 68 -16.20 15.74 -11.08
CA LEU A 68 -15.72 15.61 -9.70
C LEU A 68 -16.50 16.53 -8.76
N THR A 69 -16.67 16.11 -7.51
CA THR A 69 -17.16 17.01 -6.45
C THR A 69 -16.08 18.01 -6.03
N ALA A 70 -16.48 19.08 -5.35
CA ALA A 70 -15.53 20.08 -4.83
C ALA A 70 -14.52 19.46 -3.86
N GLU A 71 -14.94 18.48 -3.08
CA GLU A 71 -14.08 17.74 -2.16
C GLU A 71 -13.10 16.83 -2.90
N GLU A 72 -13.58 16.04 -3.87
CA GLU A 72 -12.73 15.19 -4.71
C GLU A 72 -11.68 16.01 -5.46
N SER A 73 -12.07 17.16 -6.00
CA SER A 73 -11.15 18.06 -6.69
C SER A 73 -10.09 18.64 -5.76
N ARG A 74 -10.45 18.97 -4.50
CA ARG A 74 -9.49 19.44 -3.49
C ARG A 74 -8.52 18.33 -3.08
N ASN A 75 -9.02 17.13 -2.84
CA ASN A 75 -8.22 15.97 -2.46
C ASN A 75 -7.24 15.56 -3.57
N LEU A 76 -7.69 15.60 -4.83
CA LEU A 76 -6.82 15.30 -5.96
C LEU A 76 -5.72 16.36 -6.12
N LYS A 77 -6.05 17.64 -5.94
CA LYS A 77 -5.08 18.74 -5.97
C LYS A 77 -4.07 18.63 -4.85
N SER A 78 -4.50 18.30 -3.62
CA SER A 78 -3.59 18.12 -2.50
C SER A 78 -2.67 16.93 -2.75
N GLN A 79 -3.16 15.79 -3.23
CA GLN A 79 -2.30 14.64 -3.57
C GLN A 79 -1.24 14.99 -4.62
N ILE A 80 -1.63 15.71 -5.68
CA ILE A 80 -0.69 16.19 -6.71
C ILE A 80 0.33 17.14 -6.09
N ALA A 81 -0.10 18.11 -5.28
CA ALA A 81 0.78 19.11 -4.66
C ALA A 81 1.69 18.53 -3.56
N THR A 82 1.26 17.50 -2.83
CA THR A 82 2.08 16.89 -1.76
C THR A 82 3.11 15.92 -2.34
N SER A 83 2.87 15.37 -3.53
CA SER A 83 3.83 14.54 -4.27
C SER A 83 5.00 15.34 -4.90
N SER A 84 5.15 16.63 -4.54
CA SER A 84 6.00 17.64 -5.20
C SER A 84 7.51 17.54 -4.95
N LEU A 85 8.08 16.34 -4.99
CA LEU A 85 9.45 16.18 -5.50
C LEU A 85 9.47 15.97 -7.03
N ARG A 86 8.30 15.92 -7.70
CA ARG A 86 8.23 15.68 -9.14
C ARG A 86 7.30 16.65 -9.89
N SER A 87 7.93 17.70 -10.43
CA SER A 87 7.50 18.60 -11.51
C SER A 87 6.41 19.64 -11.24
N GLN A 88 6.84 20.90 -11.11
CA GLN A 88 6.54 22.06 -11.99
C GLN A 88 5.13 22.25 -12.62
N PHE A 89 4.05 21.67 -12.12
CA PHE A 89 2.71 21.96 -12.66
C PHE A 89 2.01 23.07 -11.87
N VAL A 90 2.23 24.28 -12.35
CA VAL A 90 1.46 25.49 -12.05
C VAL A 90 0.00 25.22 -12.42
N THR A 91 -0.83 24.84 -11.44
CA THR A 91 -2.20 25.35 -11.45
C THR A 91 -2.14 26.70 -10.78
N SER A 92 -2.09 27.76 -11.59
CA SER A 92 -2.11 29.14 -11.15
C SER A 92 -3.17 29.33 -10.06
N SER A 93 -2.69 29.68 -8.87
CA SER A 93 -3.46 30.29 -7.79
C SER A 93 -3.89 31.69 -8.25
N SER A 94 -4.78 31.77 -9.23
CA SER A 94 -5.43 33.02 -9.61
C SER A 94 -6.81 33.06 -8.95
N HIS A 95 -6.88 33.96 -7.99
CA HIS A 95 -8.03 34.47 -7.25
C HIS A 95 -9.06 35.04 -8.24
N GLY A 96 -10.13 34.29 -8.58
CA GLY A 96 -11.21 34.83 -9.41
C GLY A 96 -12.12 33.82 -10.09
N GLY A 97 -13.36 33.72 -9.61
CA GLY A 97 -14.50 33.22 -10.40
C GLY A 97 -14.82 31.73 -10.31
N LYS A 98 -16.10 31.40 -10.55
CA LYS A 98 -16.71 30.05 -10.55
C LYS A 98 -15.88 29.06 -11.37
N ARG A 99 -14.91 28.39 -10.73
CA ARG A 99 -14.14 27.28 -11.32
C ARG A 99 -15.09 26.11 -11.52
N LYS A 100 -15.43 25.84 -12.77
CA LYS A 100 -16.18 24.62 -13.12
C LYS A 100 -15.37 23.43 -12.65
N LEU A 101 -16.05 22.50 -11.97
CA LEU A 101 -15.43 21.27 -11.50
C LEU A 101 -14.93 20.48 -12.73
N PRO A 102 -13.73 19.90 -12.65
CA PRO A 102 -13.15 19.18 -13.77
C PRO A 102 -13.99 17.94 -14.09
N TRP A 103 -14.06 17.61 -15.38
CA TRP A 103 -14.58 16.32 -15.82
C TRP A 103 -13.48 15.27 -15.71
N VAL A 104 -13.89 14.06 -15.38
CA VAL A 104 -13.04 12.87 -15.42
C VAL A 104 -13.62 11.84 -16.36
N PHE A 105 -12.74 11.06 -16.94
CA PHE A 105 -13.06 10.08 -17.96
C PHE A 105 -12.40 8.74 -17.61
N THR A 106 -13.15 7.67 -17.78
CA THR A 106 -12.61 6.31 -17.73
C THR A 106 -11.95 5.95 -19.06
N GLU A 107 -11.36 4.76 -19.15
CA GLU A 107 -10.82 4.19 -20.39
C GLU A 107 -11.82 4.26 -21.56
N HIS A 108 -13.07 3.86 -21.31
CA HIS A 108 -14.15 3.90 -22.29
C HIS A 108 -14.53 5.35 -22.66
N GLY A 109 -14.52 6.27 -21.69
CA GLY A 109 -14.72 7.70 -21.95
C GLY A 109 -13.65 8.32 -22.83
N ALA A 110 -12.39 7.93 -22.64
CA ALA A 110 -11.27 8.37 -23.47
C ALA A 110 -11.43 7.88 -24.93
N LEU A 111 -11.79 6.61 -25.12
CA LEU A 111 -12.12 6.07 -26.45
C LEU A 111 -13.29 6.82 -27.11
N MET A 112 -14.36 7.06 -26.33
CA MET A 112 -15.53 7.77 -26.83
C MET A 112 -15.18 9.21 -27.25
N LEU A 113 -14.33 9.90 -26.49
CA LEU A 113 -13.82 11.23 -26.86
C LEU A 113 -13.06 11.22 -28.18
N ALA A 114 -12.22 10.22 -28.43
CA ALA A 114 -11.51 10.13 -29.71
C ALA A 114 -12.46 9.91 -30.89
N SER A 115 -13.53 9.13 -30.71
CA SER A 115 -14.56 8.95 -31.74
C SER A 115 -15.30 10.25 -32.07
N VAL A 116 -15.53 11.10 -31.06
CA VAL A 116 -16.24 12.38 -31.20
C VAL A 116 -15.33 13.48 -31.76
N LEU A 117 -14.05 13.49 -31.36
CA LEU A 117 -13.05 14.42 -31.89
C LEU A 117 -12.71 14.14 -33.35
N ASN A 118 -12.82 12.88 -33.79
CA ASN A 118 -12.67 12.45 -35.17
C ASN A 118 -11.38 12.95 -35.86
N SER A 119 -10.27 12.93 -35.13
CA SER A 119 -8.94 13.30 -35.63
C SER A 119 -8.00 12.10 -35.54
N GLN A 120 -7.15 11.92 -36.56
CA GLN A 120 -6.18 10.82 -36.58
C GLN A 120 -5.24 10.87 -35.37
N ILE A 121 -4.90 12.07 -34.89
CA ILE A 121 -4.11 12.27 -33.67
C ILE A 121 -4.89 11.74 -32.45
N ALA A 122 -6.16 12.11 -32.30
CA ALA A 122 -7.00 11.67 -31.18
C ALA A 122 -7.22 10.16 -31.19
N VAL A 123 -7.41 9.55 -32.37
CA VAL A 123 -7.54 8.09 -32.51
C VAL A 123 -6.27 7.39 -32.07
N GLN A 124 -5.10 7.79 -32.59
CA GLN A 124 -3.81 7.17 -32.20
C GLN A 124 -3.49 7.37 -30.72
N ALA A 125 -3.80 8.56 -30.19
CA ALA A 125 -3.59 8.88 -28.80
C ALA A 125 -4.52 8.05 -27.88
N SER A 126 -5.77 7.81 -28.28
CA SER A 126 -6.70 6.97 -27.50
C SER A 126 -6.23 5.53 -27.38
N VAL A 127 -5.65 4.94 -28.43
CA VAL A 127 -5.03 3.62 -28.35
C VAL A 127 -3.92 3.58 -27.30
N ARG A 128 -3.09 4.63 -27.21
CA ARG A 128 -2.03 4.72 -26.19
C ARG A 128 -2.60 4.87 -24.79
N VAL A 129 -3.65 5.68 -24.63
CA VAL A 129 -4.36 5.88 -23.37
C VAL A 129 -4.93 4.55 -22.86
N VAL A 130 -5.68 3.85 -23.71
CA VAL A 130 -6.26 2.53 -23.38
C VAL A 130 -5.19 1.53 -22.98
N ARG A 131 -4.09 1.43 -23.74
CA ARG A 131 -2.97 0.54 -23.40
C ARG A 131 -2.38 0.86 -22.03
N ALA A 132 -2.30 2.13 -21.64
CA ALA A 132 -1.83 2.53 -20.31
C ALA A 132 -2.81 2.13 -19.21
N PHE A 133 -4.12 2.31 -19.43
CA PHE A 133 -5.16 1.86 -18.48
C PHE A 133 -5.11 0.35 -18.24
N VAL A 134 -5.03 -0.43 -19.32
CA VAL A 134 -4.94 -1.90 -19.26
C VAL A 134 -3.69 -2.34 -18.50
N ARG A 135 -2.52 -1.79 -18.84
CA ARG A 135 -1.25 -2.10 -18.14
C ARG A 135 -1.33 -1.81 -16.64
N LEU A 136 -1.88 -0.67 -16.24
CA LEU A 136 -2.03 -0.35 -14.82
C LEU A 136 -2.98 -1.32 -14.10
N ARG A 137 -4.02 -1.81 -14.78
CA ARG A 137 -4.91 -2.84 -14.22
C ARG A 137 -4.20 -4.17 -14.06
N GLU A 138 -3.44 -4.59 -15.06
CA GLU A 138 -2.61 -5.80 -15.02
C GLU A 138 -1.59 -5.75 -13.88
N MET A 139 -0.93 -4.60 -13.67
CA MET A 139 0.00 -4.42 -12.54
C MET A 139 -0.67 -4.56 -11.18
N VAL A 140 -1.89 -4.02 -11.01
CA VAL A 140 -2.64 -4.20 -9.76
C VAL A 140 -2.98 -5.68 -9.56
N THR A 141 -3.40 -6.39 -10.60
CA THR A 141 -3.70 -7.84 -10.49
C THR A 141 -2.46 -8.69 -10.20
N ALA A 142 -1.31 -8.36 -10.80
CA ALA A 142 -0.06 -9.06 -10.54
C ALA A 142 0.39 -8.90 -9.08
N ASN A 143 0.18 -7.71 -8.49
CA ASN A 143 0.48 -7.47 -7.08
C ASN A 143 -0.43 -8.27 -6.14
N VAL A 144 -1.71 -8.48 -6.48
CA VAL A 144 -2.61 -9.34 -5.70
C VAL A 144 -2.12 -10.79 -5.70
N GLN A 145 -1.70 -11.31 -6.86
CA GLN A 145 -1.13 -12.65 -6.96
C GLN A 145 0.17 -12.78 -6.16
N LEU A 146 1.00 -11.74 -6.15
CA LEU A 146 2.22 -11.70 -5.36
C LEU A 146 1.92 -11.70 -3.85
N ALA A 147 0.97 -10.89 -3.40
CA ALA A 147 0.55 -10.86 -2.00
C ALA A 147 0.04 -12.23 -1.52
N ALA A 148 -0.77 -12.91 -2.34
CA ALA A 148 -1.24 -14.26 -2.02
C ALA A 148 -0.10 -15.29 -1.93
N LYS A 149 0.91 -15.17 -2.80
CA LYS A 149 2.12 -16.03 -2.73
C LYS A 149 2.96 -15.74 -1.48
N LEU A 150 3.06 -14.47 -1.08
CA LEU A 150 3.75 -14.09 0.17
C LEU A 150 3.03 -14.67 1.39
N GLU A 151 1.70 -14.53 1.46
CA GLU A 151 0.92 -15.13 2.55
C GLU A 151 1.08 -16.66 2.60
N GLN A 152 1.15 -17.34 1.45
CA GLN A 152 1.42 -18.77 1.40
C GLN A 152 2.81 -19.13 1.93
N LEU A 153 3.82 -18.30 1.67
CA LEU A 153 5.18 -18.51 2.17
C LEU A 153 5.27 -18.25 3.68
N GLU A 154 4.62 -17.20 4.18
CA GLU A 154 4.52 -16.91 5.62
C GLU A 154 3.91 -18.10 6.37
N ARG A 155 2.78 -18.64 5.92
CA ARG A 155 2.16 -19.83 6.55
C ARG A 155 3.05 -21.07 6.55
N ARG A 156 3.86 -21.27 5.51
CA ARG A 156 4.82 -22.39 5.47
C ARG A 156 5.95 -22.18 6.46
N LEU A 157 6.44 -20.96 6.62
CA LEU A 157 7.47 -20.63 7.62
C LEU A 157 6.92 -20.80 9.04
N ASP A 158 5.71 -20.33 9.32
CA ASP A 158 5.07 -20.53 10.64
C ASP A 158 4.97 -22.03 10.99
N SER A 159 4.62 -22.88 10.03
CA SER A 159 4.58 -24.34 10.25
C SER A 159 5.95 -24.96 10.51
N HIS A 160 7.02 -24.37 9.98
CA HIS A 160 8.38 -24.82 10.26
C HIS A 160 8.86 -24.38 11.64
N ASP A 161 8.44 -23.22 12.14
CA ASP A 161 8.77 -22.76 13.50
C ASP A 161 8.23 -23.73 14.56
N GLU A 162 7.00 -24.24 14.39
CA GLU A 162 6.43 -25.28 15.26
C GLU A 162 7.28 -26.56 15.24
N ALA A 163 7.67 -27.02 14.06
CA ALA A 163 8.52 -28.21 13.91
C ALA A 163 9.92 -28.02 14.53
N ILE A 164 10.49 -26.81 14.45
CA ILE A 164 11.78 -26.46 15.07
C ILE A 164 11.66 -26.48 16.61
N VAL A 165 10.57 -25.97 17.17
CA VAL A 165 10.30 -26.02 18.62
C VAL A 165 10.20 -27.47 19.10
N GLU A 166 9.49 -28.34 18.38
CA GLU A 166 9.41 -29.76 18.70
C GLU A 166 10.77 -30.47 18.63
N LEU A 167 11.57 -30.18 17.60
CA LEU A 167 12.94 -30.68 17.45
C LEU A 167 13.83 -30.26 18.62
N PHE A 168 13.75 -29.00 19.02
CA PHE A 168 14.49 -28.49 20.18
C PHE A 168 14.05 -29.16 21.49
N ALA A 169 12.75 -29.40 21.68
CA ALA A 169 12.23 -30.10 22.84
C ALA A 169 12.72 -31.57 22.89
N ALA A 170 12.77 -32.25 21.74
CA ALA A 170 13.30 -33.60 21.61
C ALA A 170 14.81 -33.65 21.91
N LEU A 171 15.58 -32.70 21.37
CA LEU A 171 17.01 -32.57 21.67
C LEU A 171 17.27 -32.31 23.16
N LYS A 172 16.46 -31.45 23.78
CA LYS A 172 16.59 -31.15 25.22
C LYS A 172 16.36 -32.38 26.09
N ARG A 173 15.37 -33.21 25.77
CA ARG A 173 15.12 -34.50 26.45
C ARG A 173 16.26 -35.50 26.29
N LEU A 174 16.97 -35.48 25.16
CA LEU A 174 18.14 -36.35 24.94
C LEU A 174 19.39 -35.84 25.68
N LEU A 175 19.51 -34.52 25.84
CA LEU A 175 20.61 -33.87 26.58
C LEU A 175 20.39 -33.89 28.10
N GLU A 176 19.15 -33.90 28.57
CA GLU A 176 18.81 -34.08 29.99
C GLU A 176 18.98 -35.57 30.38
N SER A 177 20.18 -35.96 30.80
CA SER A 177 20.41 -37.26 31.45
C SER A 177 19.60 -37.34 32.76
N PRO A 178 18.98 -38.49 33.08
CA PRO A 178 18.23 -38.62 34.33
C PRO A 178 19.16 -38.32 35.51
N GLU A 179 18.69 -37.46 36.43
CA GLU A 179 19.35 -37.17 37.72
C GLU A 179 19.92 -38.46 38.31
N PRO A 180 21.21 -38.51 38.69
CA PRO A 180 21.81 -39.73 39.20
C PRO A 180 21.01 -40.19 40.41
N SER A 181 20.26 -41.29 40.24
CA SER A 181 19.50 -41.91 41.32
C SER A 181 20.45 -42.10 42.50
N ARG A 182 20.09 -41.57 43.67
CA ARG A 182 20.89 -41.66 44.90
C ARG A 182 21.44 -43.07 45.03
N ARG A 183 22.74 -43.23 44.77
CA ARG A 183 23.39 -44.54 44.88
C ARG A 183 23.16 -45.03 46.30
N ARG A 184 22.64 -46.26 46.44
CA ARG A 184 22.63 -46.92 47.75
C ARG A 184 24.07 -46.94 48.23
N GLU A 185 24.35 -46.36 49.39
CA GLU A 185 25.66 -46.45 50.01
C GLU A 185 25.93 -47.93 50.28
N ILE A 186 26.82 -48.53 49.49
CA ILE A 186 27.30 -49.89 49.74
C ILE A 186 28.45 -49.76 50.74
N GLY A 187 28.16 -50.04 52.00
CA GLY A 187 29.13 -49.97 53.10
C GLY A 187 28.53 -50.48 54.41
N PHE A 188 29.38 -50.87 55.37
CA PHE A 188 28.96 -51.28 56.71
C PHE A 188 28.58 -50.05 57.55
N HIS A 189 27.28 -49.81 57.77
CA HIS A 189 26.83 -48.78 58.71
C HIS A 189 26.84 -49.33 60.14
N VAL A 190 27.84 -48.94 60.94
CA VAL A 190 27.85 -49.22 62.39
C VAL A 190 26.81 -48.34 63.07
N ARG A 191 25.71 -48.95 63.54
CA ARG A 191 24.72 -48.27 64.40
C ARG A 191 25.16 -48.39 65.86
N GLU A 192 25.98 -47.46 66.34
CA GLU A 192 26.20 -47.33 67.78
C GLU A 192 24.98 -46.70 68.47
N LYS A 193 24.44 -47.39 69.49
CA LYS A 193 23.46 -46.81 70.42
C LYS A 193 24.21 -45.89 71.37
N ALA A 194 23.97 -44.59 71.28
CA ALA A 194 24.53 -43.60 72.20
C ALA A 194 24.18 -43.95 73.67
N ALA A 195 25.20 -44.11 74.51
CA ALA A 195 25.02 -44.26 75.96
C ALA A 195 24.58 -42.92 76.56
N ARG A 196 23.47 -42.92 77.31
CA ARG A 196 22.99 -41.76 78.06
C ARG A 196 23.74 -41.64 79.37
N TYR A 197 24.77 -40.81 79.43
CA TYR A 197 25.22 -40.24 80.69
C TYR A 197 25.00 -38.73 80.72
N ARG A 198 24.13 -38.32 81.66
CA ARG A 198 23.73 -36.94 81.92
C ARG A 198 24.77 -36.31 82.85
N VAL A 199 25.54 -35.36 82.35
CA VAL A 199 26.36 -34.48 83.19
C VAL A 199 25.72 -33.10 83.20
N HIS A 200 25.19 -32.70 84.35
CA HIS A 200 24.80 -31.31 84.59
C HIS A 200 26.07 -30.46 84.68
N HIS A 201 26.21 -29.49 83.79
CA HIS A 201 27.16 -28.40 84.01
C HIS A 201 26.43 -27.05 84.06
N LYS A 202 26.68 -26.34 85.15
CA LYS A 202 26.02 -25.10 85.56
C LYS A 202 26.68 -23.89 84.86
N SER A 203 25.84 -23.02 84.32
CA SER A 203 25.98 -21.60 83.95
C SER A 203 27.38 -20.92 83.89
N LYS A 204 27.62 -20.13 82.84
CA LYS A 204 27.95 -18.71 83.02
C LYS A 204 27.65 -17.86 81.77
N ILE A 205 26.80 -16.87 81.99
CA ILE A 205 26.50 -15.73 81.12
C ILE A 205 27.77 -14.86 80.95
N ARG A 206 28.05 -14.38 79.73
CA ARG A 206 28.50 -13.01 79.45
C ARG A 206 28.53 -12.68 77.95
N ASN A 207 27.43 -12.08 77.53
CA ASN A 207 27.30 -10.90 76.67
C ASN A 207 28.60 -10.27 76.12
N ARG A 208 28.65 -10.00 74.80
CA ARG A 208 28.91 -8.66 74.22
C ARG A 208 28.70 -8.61 72.70
N ASN A 209 27.82 -7.70 72.32
CA ASN A 209 27.57 -7.16 70.98
C ASN A 209 28.83 -6.75 70.20
N SER A 210 28.72 -6.76 68.87
CA SER A 210 29.10 -5.61 68.02
C SER A 210 28.38 -5.63 66.67
N LYS A 211 27.65 -4.52 66.42
CA LYS A 211 27.06 -4.01 65.18
C LYS A 211 28.14 -3.78 64.09
N ILE A 212 27.90 -4.11 62.80
CA ILE A 212 27.52 -3.24 61.63
C ILE A 212 28.65 -2.26 61.22
N PRO A 213 28.97 -1.98 59.93
CA PRO A 213 28.12 -1.84 58.71
C PRO A 213 27.86 -3.09 57.88
#